data_AF-A0A8B3KY80-F1
#
_entry.id   AF-A0A8B3KY80-F1
#
_cell.length_a   1.000
_cell.length_b   1.000
_cell.length_c   1.000
_cell.angle_alpha   90.00
_cell.angle_beta   90.00
_cell.angle_gamma   90.00
#
_symmetry.space_group_name_H-M   'P 1'
#
loop_
_entity.id
_entity.type
_entity.pdbx_description
1 polymer ?
#
loop_
_entity_poly.entity_id
_entity_poly.type
_entity_poly.pdbx_seq_one_letter_code
_entity_poly.pdbx_strand_id
1 'polypeptide(L)'
;MRQSPELEAMLAGDDTAIANKNAKRNQLFGGAALLIGGIVAAYFVLSPAKEHSHDITQSDEEFRTTTFRPPSFVREQNKPEPQPDPAIINIPPPPEPLEPKIDTTEFNVPPPPSPVAEPAVAPPPADEPPPEEFPQRYKSGLISLDQAKAEDGAGGLGGANGSGSTGAGEDRNSKFLAAASSLADRGAKATQLKRIDALIPEGTLIPG
;
A
#
# COMPACT_ATOMS: atom_id res chain seq x y z
N MET A 1 -4.76 17.59 -24.35
CA MET A 1 -4.85 16.32 -25.08
C MET A 1 -6.29 16.18 -25.58
N ARG A 2 -6.50 15.91 -26.86
CA ARG A 2 -7.85 15.77 -27.45
C ARG A 2 -8.02 14.32 -27.89
N GLN A 3 -8.98 13.62 -27.31
CA GLN A 3 -9.30 12.24 -27.65
C GLN A 3 -9.94 12.17 -29.04
N SER A 4 -9.88 11.02 -29.71
CA SER A 4 -10.60 10.83 -30.97
C SER A 4 -12.11 10.83 -30.69
N PRO A 5 -12.93 11.35 -31.62
CA PRO A 5 -14.38 11.47 -31.41
C PRO A 5 -15.08 10.12 -31.18
N GLU A 6 -14.53 9.04 -31.73
CA GLU A 6 -14.99 7.67 -31.47
C GLU A 6 -14.74 7.23 -30.02
N LEU A 7 -13.58 7.57 -29.45
CA LEU A 7 -13.28 7.30 -28.05
C LEU A 7 -14.11 8.18 -27.12
N GLU A 8 -14.36 9.43 -27.51
CA GLU A 8 -15.25 10.33 -26.78
C GLU A 8 -16.70 9.83 -26.80
N ALA A 9 -17.16 9.26 -27.91
CA ALA A 9 -18.49 8.65 -28.02
C ALA A 9 -18.62 7.36 -27.19
N MET A 10 -17.59 6.51 -27.16
CA MET A 10 -17.56 5.33 -26.29
C MET A 10 -17.49 5.74 -24.81
N LEU A 11 -16.73 6.78 -24.47
CA LEU A 11 -16.65 7.32 -23.12
C LEU A 11 -17.98 7.95 -22.68
N ALA A 12 -18.65 8.68 -23.58
CA ALA A 12 -19.95 9.29 -23.34
C ALA A 12 -21.09 8.24 -23.21
N GLY A 13 -20.96 7.08 -23.86
CA GLY A 13 -21.86 5.94 -23.69
C GLY A 13 -21.70 5.24 -22.32
N ASP A 14 -20.48 5.23 -21.76
CA ASP A 14 -20.17 4.69 -20.44
C ASP A 14 -20.46 5.67 -19.29
N ASP A 15 -20.68 6.95 -19.59
CA ASP A 15 -21.21 7.96 -18.66
C ASP A 15 -22.71 7.74 -18.39
N THR A 16 -23.07 6.51 -18.01
CA THR A 16 -24.33 6.28 -17.31
C THR A 16 -24.29 7.07 -16.01
N ALA A 17 -25.24 7.99 -15.86
CA ALA A 17 -25.32 8.97 -14.77
C ALA A 17 -25.52 8.29 -13.40
N ILE A 18 -24.45 7.72 -12.84
CA ILE A 18 -24.42 7.17 -11.50
C ILE A 18 -23.17 7.72 -10.77
N ALA A 19 -22.88 9.00 -10.99
CA ALA A 19 -22.02 9.76 -10.08
C ALA A 19 -22.82 10.05 -8.81
N ASN A 20 -22.26 9.72 -7.64
CA ASN A 20 -22.87 10.15 -6.38
C ASN A 20 -22.87 11.68 -6.35
N LYS A 21 -24.04 12.29 -6.55
CA LYS A 21 -24.23 13.75 -6.57
C LYS A 21 -23.74 14.41 -5.27
N ASN A 22 -23.65 13.63 -4.19
CA ASN A 22 -23.18 14.08 -2.89
C ASN A 22 -21.69 13.86 -2.65
N ALA A 23 -20.91 13.33 -3.61
CA ALA A 23 -19.48 13.08 -3.41
C ALA A 23 -18.71 14.37 -3.03
N LYS A 24 -18.95 15.47 -3.75
CA LYS A 24 -18.37 16.78 -3.42
C LYS A 24 -18.82 17.29 -2.05
N ARG A 25 -20.09 17.06 -1.69
CA ARG A 25 -20.64 17.44 -0.39
C ARG A 25 -20.02 16.64 0.76
N ASN A 26 -19.85 15.34 0.57
CA ASN A 26 -19.24 14.45 1.56
C ASN A 26 -17.74 14.74 1.72
N GLN A 27 -17.04 15.08 0.64
CA GLN A 27 -15.66 15.54 0.68
C GLN A 27 -15.53 16.88 1.43
N LEU A 28 -16.47 17.81 1.23
CA LEU A 28 -16.51 19.07 1.97
C LEU A 28 -16.74 18.84 3.47
N PHE A 29 -17.68 17.97 3.84
CA PHE A 29 -17.94 17.59 5.23
C PHE A 29 -16.74 16.87 5.86
N GLY A 30 -16.09 15.97 5.13
CA GLY A 30 -14.87 15.31 5.57
C GLY A 30 -13.73 16.28 5.81
N GLY A 31 -13.51 17.24 4.89
CA GLY A 31 -12.51 18.29 5.05
C GLY A 31 -12.79 19.21 6.24
N ALA A 32 -14.05 19.61 6.44
CA ALA A 32 -14.46 20.41 7.58
C ALA A 32 -14.25 19.66 8.91
N ALA A 33 -14.60 18.37 8.97
CA ALA A 33 -14.37 17.54 10.15
C ALA A 33 -12.88 17.40 10.47
N LEU A 34 -12.03 17.23 9.45
CA LEU A 34 -10.58 17.16 9.62
C LEU A 34 -10.03 18.47 10.19
N LEU A 35 -10.46 19.63 9.68
CA LEU A 35 -10.06 20.94 10.22
C LEU A 35 -10.49 21.13 11.68
N ILE A 36 -11.74 20.80 12.01
CA ILE A 36 -12.24 20.91 13.39
C ILE A 36 -11.46 19.97 14.31
N GLY A 37 -11.24 18.71 13.88
CA GLY A 37 -10.45 17.74 14.63
C GLY A 37 -9.00 18.21 14.84
N GLY A 38 -8.38 18.82 13.83
CA GLY A 38 -7.05 19.41 13.92
C GLY A 38 -6.99 20.56 14.94
N ILE A 39 -7.99 21.44 14.96
CA ILE A 39 -8.08 22.53 15.95
C ILE A 39 -8.24 21.97 17.36
N VAL A 40 -9.11 20.98 17.55
CA VAL A 40 -9.31 20.34 18.87
C VAL A 40 -8.04 19.65 19.34
N ALA A 41 -7.36 18.90 18.47
CA ALA A 41 -6.08 18.27 18.79
C ALA A 41 -5.01 19.30 19.17
N ALA A 42 -4.89 20.39 18.39
CA ALA A 42 -3.97 21.48 18.72
C ALA A 42 -4.30 22.11 20.07
N TYR A 43 -5.58 22.29 20.39
CA TYR A 43 -6.01 22.79 21.70
C TYR A 43 -5.58 21.87 22.85
N PHE A 44 -5.73 20.55 22.71
CA PHE A 44 -5.28 19.59 23.73
C PHE A 44 -3.76 19.53 23.87
N VAL A 45 -3.00 19.74 22.79
CA VAL A 45 -1.53 19.80 22.84
C VAL A 45 -1.04 21.10 23.52
N LEU A 46 -1.70 22.23 23.26
CA LEU A 46 -1.31 23.52 23.82
C LEU A 46 -1.89 23.78 25.21
N SER A 47 -2.97 23.11 25.60
CA SER A 47 -3.58 23.30 26.92
C SER A 47 -2.82 22.48 27.96
N PRO A 48 -2.14 23.11 28.93
CA PRO A 48 -1.49 22.38 30.00
C PRO A 48 -2.56 21.63 30.82
N ALA A 49 -2.34 20.33 31.03
CA ALA A 49 -3.17 19.54 31.91
C ALA A 49 -3.12 20.14 33.32
N LYS A 50 -4.25 20.64 33.81
CA LYS A 50 -4.39 21.00 35.22
C LYS A 50 -4.44 19.71 36.01
N GLU A 51 -3.28 19.25 36.46
CA GLU A 51 -3.18 18.17 37.42
C GLU A 51 -3.82 18.65 38.72
N HIS A 52 -5.03 18.17 39.00
CA HIS A 52 -5.65 18.36 40.30
C HIS A 52 -4.92 17.44 41.27
N SER A 53 -3.94 17.98 41.98
CA SER A 53 -3.32 17.31 43.11
C SER A 53 -4.41 17.00 44.14
N HIS A 54 -4.78 15.73 44.25
CA HIS A 54 -5.67 15.28 45.32
C HIS A 54 -4.95 15.46 46.66
N ASP A 55 -5.58 16.18 47.58
CA ASP A 55 -5.06 16.41 48.92
C ASP A 55 -5.12 15.09 49.72
N ILE A 56 -3.94 14.53 50.00
CA ILE A 56 -3.76 13.25 50.71
C ILE A 56 -4.16 13.39 52.19
N THR A 57 -4.40 14.61 52.68
CA THR A 57 -4.84 14.84 54.07
C THR A 57 -6.33 14.63 54.29
N GLN A 58 -7.10 14.40 53.21
CA GLN A 58 -8.55 14.20 53.25
C GLN A 58 -8.99 12.74 53.03
N SER A 59 -8.05 11.80 52.91
CA SER A 59 -8.37 10.38 52.88
C SER A 59 -8.59 9.86 54.30
N ASP A 60 -9.84 9.55 54.65
CA ASP A 60 -10.19 8.74 55.82
C ASP A 60 -9.67 7.30 55.62
N GLU A 61 -8.37 7.09 55.86
CA GLU A 61 -7.73 5.78 55.86
C GLU A 61 -8.14 5.01 57.13
N GLU A 62 -9.36 4.49 57.15
CA GLU A 62 -9.79 3.53 58.17
C GLU A 62 -9.13 2.17 57.89
N PHE A 63 -8.09 1.83 58.66
CA PHE A 63 -7.50 0.49 58.67
C PHE A 63 -8.52 -0.55 59.08
N ARG A 64 -9.19 -1.19 58.11
CA ARG A 64 -10.02 -2.37 58.37
C ARG A 64 -9.12 -3.57 58.67
N THR A 65 -8.81 -3.77 59.95
CA THR A 65 -8.20 -5.00 60.43
C THR A 65 -9.24 -6.12 60.38
N THR A 66 -9.16 -6.95 59.34
CA THR A 66 -10.09 -8.08 59.17
C THR A 66 -9.83 -9.10 60.28
N THR A 67 -10.65 -9.08 61.33
CA THR A 67 -10.62 -10.11 62.37
C THR A 67 -11.18 -11.40 61.78
N PHE A 68 -10.28 -12.32 61.43
CA PHE A 68 -10.63 -13.62 60.86
C PHE A 68 -11.34 -14.48 61.92
N ARG A 69 -12.64 -14.72 61.72
CA ARG A 69 -13.42 -15.63 62.56
C ARG A 69 -13.37 -17.03 61.93
N PRO A 70 -12.74 -18.03 62.57
CA PRO A 70 -12.63 -19.35 61.98
C PRO A 70 -14.02 -20.00 61.83
N PRO A 71 -14.22 -20.83 60.79
CA PRO A 71 -15.47 -21.53 60.56
C PRO A 71 -15.78 -22.50 61.71
N SER A 72 -17.03 -22.52 62.19
CA SER A 72 -17.48 -23.48 63.19
C SER A 72 -17.69 -24.86 62.55
N PHE A 73 -17.11 -25.90 63.15
CA PHE A 73 -17.21 -27.29 62.67
C PHE A 73 -18.58 -27.92 62.98
N VAL A 74 -19.66 -27.35 62.47
CA VAL A 74 -20.98 -27.99 62.47
C VAL A 74 -21.13 -28.72 61.14
N ARG A 75 -21.20 -30.06 61.18
CA ARG A 75 -21.42 -30.90 59.99
C ARG A 75 -22.77 -30.53 59.37
N GLU A 76 -22.73 -30.02 58.14
CA GLU A 76 -23.92 -29.86 57.32
C GLU A 76 -24.61 -31.21 57.14
N GLN A 77 -25.89 -31.27 57.48
CA GLN A 77 -26.72 -32.45 57.28
C GLN A 77 -26.82 -32.73 55.77
N ASN A 78 -26.57 -34.00 55.44
CA ASN A 78 -26.58 -34.64 54.13
C ASN A 78 -27.54 -33.98 53.12
N LYS A 79 -26.98 -33.23 52.16
CA LYS A 79 -27.70 -32.72 50.99
C LYS A 79 -27.72 -33.83 49.93
N PRO A 80 -28.89 -34.19 49.36
CA PRO A 80 -29.00 -35.36 48.49
C PRO A 80 -28.15 -35.19 47.23
N GLU A 81 -27.42 -36.25 46.85
CA GLU A 81 -26.56 -36.28 45.67
C GLU A 81 -27.40 -36.16 44.38
N PRO A 82 -26.99 -35.30 43.43
CA PRO A 82 -27.61 -35.22 42.11
C PRO A 82 -27.29 -36.46 41.26
N GLN A 83 -28.26 -36.88 40.44
CA GLN A 83 -28.11 -38.04 39.53
C GLN A 83 -26.99 -37.81 38.49
N PRO A 84 -26.29 -38.86 38.04
CA PRO A 84 -25.20 -38.71 37.08
C PRO A 84 -25.71 -38.35 35.68
N ASP A 85 -25.01 -37.43 35.03
CA ASP A 85 -25.23 -37.01 33.65
C ASP A 85 -24.93 -38.16 32.65
N PRO A 86 -25.61 -38.21 31.49
CA PRO A 86 -25.40 -39.27 30.51
C PRO A 86 -23.96 -39.26 29.99
N ALA A 87 -23.41 -40.47 29.77
CA ALA A 87 -22.05 -40.69 29.30
C ALA A 87 -21.78 -40.00 27.96
N ILE A 88 -21.17 -38.83 28.01
CA ILE A 88 -20.59 -38.14 26.86
C ILE A 88 -19.31 -38.91 26.50
N ILE A 89 -19.30 -39.51 25.31
CA ILE A 89 -18.09 -40.10 24.74
C ILE A 89 -17.13 -38.95 24.44
N ASN A 90 -16.05 -38.85 25.21
CA ASN A 90 -14.95 -37.94 24.93
C ASN A 90 -14.22 -38.40 23.67
N ILE A 91 -14.47 -37.73 22.54
CA ILE A 91 -13.62 -37.83 21.37
C ILE A 91 -12.31 -37.11 21.73
N PRO A 92 -11.14 -37.74 21.59
CA PRO A 92 -9.88 -37.06 21.86
C PRO A 92 -9.77 -35.83 20.96
N PRO A 93 -9.21 -34.70 21.46
CA PRO A 93 -9.04 -33.51 20.63
C PRO A 93 -8.25 -33.86 19.36
N PRO A 94 -8.62 -33.30 18.20
CA PRO A 94 -7.87 -33.50 16.96
C PRO A 94 -6.38 -33.21 17.20
N PRO A 95 -5.47 -34.03 16.64
CA PRO A 95 -4.04 -33.77 16.76
C PRO A 95 -3.73 -32.35 16.27
N GLU A 96 -2.94 -31.61 17.05
CA GLU A 96 -2.48 -30.28 16.67
C GLU A 96 -1.83 -30.33 15.28
N PRO A 97 -2.11 -29.37 14.38
CA PRO A 97 -1.42 -29.29 13.12
C PRO A 97 0.09 -29.23 13.38
N LEU A 98 0.82 -30.24 12.91
CA LEU A 98 2.27 -30.21 12.91
C LEU A 98 2.70 -29.02 12.05
N GLU A 99 3.22 -27.98 12.68
CA GLU A 99 3.93 -26.92 11.97
C GLU A 99 5.02 -27.58 11.13
N PRO A 100 5.09 -27.32 9.81
CA PRO A 100 6.21 -27.81 9.03
C PRO A 100 7.45 -27.13 9.60
N LYS A 101 8.35 -27.92 10.21
CA LYS A 101 9.71 -27.48 10.46
C LYS A 101 10.31 -27.14 9.10
N ILE A 102 10.39 -25.84 8.85
CA ILE A 102 11.11 -25.29 7.72
C ILE A 102 12.57 -25.56 8.03
N ASP A 103 13.16 -26.57 7.37
CA ASP A 103 14.62 -26.69 7.32
C ASP A 103 15.14 -25.54 6.47
N THR A 104 15.33 -24.38 7.11
CA THR A 104 16.12 -23.30 6.54
C THR A 104 17.58 -23.73 6.64
N THR A 105 18.04 -24.47 5.65
CA THR A 105 19.48 -24.70 5.46
C THR A 105 20.14 -23.32 5.35
N GLU A 106 20.92 -22.95 6.35
CA GLU A 106 21.72 -21.74 6.33
C GLU A 106 22.73 -21.87 5.19
N PHE A 107 22.43 -21.20 4.08
CA PHE A 107 23.32 -21.12 2.94
C PHE A 107 24.49 -20.22 3.34
N ASN A 108 25.62 -20.84 3.70
CA ASN A 108 26.85 -20.14 4.02
C ASN A 108 27.45 -19.55 2.73
N VAL A 109 27.03 -18.32 2.41
CA VAL A 109 27.60 -17.53 1.32
C VAL A 109 29.00 -17.09 1.76
N PRO A 110 30.08 -17.51 1.09
CA PRO A 110 31.40 -16.97 1.38
C PRO A 110 31.37 -15.44 1.17
N PRO A 111 31.95 -14.66 2.10
CA PRO A 111 31.96 -13.21 1.98
C PRO A 111 32.58 -12.81 0.63
N PRO A 112 32.01 -11.81 -0.06
CA PRO A 112 32.58 -11.33 -1.32
C PRO A 112 34.04 -10.93 -1.11
N PRO A 113 34.93 -11.19 -2.09
CA PRO A 113 36.31 -10.77 -1.99
C PRO A 113 36.35 -9.25 -1.76
N SER A 114 37.13 -8.83 -0.76
CA SER A 114 37.36 -7.41 -0.48
C SER A 114 37.79 -6.70 -1.76
N PRO A 115 37.30 -5.47 -2.04
CA PRO A 115 37.75 -4.71 -3.18
C PRO A 115 39.28 -4.62 -3.11
N VAL A 116 39.92 -5.17 -4.13
CA VAL A 116 41.35 -4.99 -4.35
C VAL A 116 41.57 -3.49 -4.33
N ALA A 117 42.36 -3.02 -3.35
CA ALA A 117 42.82 -1.66 -3.31
C ALA A 117 43.34 -1.31 -4.70
N GLU A 118 42.83 -0.21 -5.25
CA GLU A 118 43.33 0.38 -6.48
C GLU A 118 44.87 0.30 -6.45
N PRO A 119 45.52 -0.20 -7.51
CA PRO A 119 46.96 -0.15 -7.58
C PRO A 119 47.35 1.31 -7.41
N ALA A 120 48.12 1.58 -6.35
CA ALA A 120 48.70 2.89 -6.10
C ALA A 120 49.34 3.38 -7.40
N VAL A 121 48.74 4.42 -7.97
CA VAL A 121 49.24 5.10 -9.16
C VAL A 121 50.65 5.57 -8.83
N ALA A 122 51.64 4.94 -9.47
CA ALA A 122 52.99 5.47 -9.51
C ALA A 122 52.94 6.88 -10.15
N PRO A 123 53.76 7.84 -9.70
CA PRO A 123 53.75 9.18 -10.28
C PRO A 123 54.04 9.11 -11.79
N PRO A 124 53.31 9.86 -12.62
CA PRO A 124 53.44 9.75 -14.07
C PRO A 124 54.83 10.20 -14.53
N PRO A 125 55.44 9.53 -15.52
CA PRO A 125 56.65 10.02 -16.17
C PRO A 125 56.37 11.35 -16.88
N ALA A 126 57.31 12.27 -16.82
CA ALA A 126 57.16 13.69 -17.18
C ALA A 126 57.06 13.99 -18.69
N ASP A 127 56.73 13.01 -19.56
CA ASP A 127 56.63 13.20 -21.00
C ASP A 127 55.59 12.25 -21.62
N GLU A 128 54.31 12.49 -21.35
CA GLU A 128 53.21 11.88 -22.12
C GLU A 128 52.66 12.87 -23.15
N PRO A 129 52.47 12.47 -24.42
CA PRO A 129 51.80 13.31 -25.42
C PRO A 129 50.36 13.60 -24.95
N PRO A 130 49.77 14.74 -25.35
CA PRO A 130 48.43 15.11 -24.91
C PRO A 130 47.46 13.97 -25.25
N PRO A 131 46.55 13.60 -24.31
CA PRO A 131 45.64 12.48 -24.52
C PRO A 131 44.81 12.76 -25.77
N GLU A 132 44.76 11.77 -26.68
CA GLU A 132 43.90 11.85 -27.86
C GLU A 132 42.46 12.06 -27.41
N GLU A 133 41.89 13.21 -27.76
CA GLU A 133 40.51 13.52 -27.40
C GLU A 133 39.58 12.50 -28.05
N PHE A 134 38.84 11.78 -27.22
CA PHE A 134 37.93 10.74 -27.67
C PHE A 134 36.98 11.29 -28.75
N PRO A 135 36.90 10.68 -29.95
CA PRO A 135 36.15 11.25 -31.05
C PRO A 135 34.70 11.49 -30.67
N GLN A 136 34.21 12.71 -30.91
CA GLN A 136 32.84 13.13 -30.55
C GLN A 136 31.76 12.22 -31.15
N ARG A 137 32.07 11.54 -32.26
CA ARG A 137 31.20 10.56 -32.94
C ARG A 137 30.79 9.38 -32.05
N TYR A 138 31.63 9.04 -31.08
CA TYR A 138 31.40 7.94 -30.15
C TYR A 138 30.72 8.38 -28.85
N LYS A 139 30.49 9.68 -28.65
CA LYS A 139 29.69 10.16 -27.51
C LYS A 139 28.22 9.95 -27.84
N SER A 140 27.54 9.06 -27.12
CA SER A 140 26.09 8.92 -27.24
C SER A 140 25.42 10.22 -26.81
N GLY A 141 24.63 10.82 -27.70
CA GLY A 141 23.77 11.97 -27.38
C GLY A 141 22.57 11.54 -26.55
N LEU A 142 22.81 10.98 -25.36
CA LEU A 142 21.78 10.47 -24.47
C LEU A 142 21.03 11.67 -23.88
N ILE A 143 19.86 11.98 -24.44
CA ILE A 143 18.99 13.05 -23.96
C ILE A 143 18.14 12.44 -22.83
N SER A 144 18.49 12.75 -21.58
CA SER A 144 17.65 12.43 -20.42
C SER A 144 16.51 13.44 -20.33
N LEU A 145 15.27 12.98 -20.52
CA LEU A 145 14.07 13.78 -20.28
C LEU A 145 13.59 13.53 -18.86
N ASP A 146 13.79 14.50 -17.98
CA ASP A 146 13.21 14.52 -16.64
C ASP A 146 11.71 14.87 -16.74
N GLN A 147 10.86 13.87 -16.61
CA GLN A 147 9.39 14.02 -16.64
C GLN A 147 8.81 14.48 -15.30
N ALA A 148 9.61 14.72 -14.25
CA ALA A 148 9.10 15.10 -12.94
C ALA A 148 8.64 16.58 -12.87
N LYS A 149 8.93 17.39 -13.89
CA LYS A 149 8.63 18.83 -13.90
C LYS A 149 7.91 19.30 -15.17
N ALA A 150 6.87 18.57 -15.57
CA ALA A 150 6.04 18.89 -16.74
C ALA A 150 4.60 19.27 -16.36
N GLU A 151 4.40 20.09 -15.33
CA GLU A 151 3.08 20.65 -15.01
C GLU A 151 2.80 22.00 -15.70
N ASP A 152 3.81 22.77 -16.11
CA ASP A 152 3.57 24.08 -16.75
C ASP A 152 4.57 24.36 -17.87
N GLY A 153 4.19 24.08 -19.12
CA GLY A 153 4.98 24.51 -20.29
C GLY A 153 4.85 23.57 -21.48
N ALA A 154 4.07 23.99 -22.47
CA ALA A 154 3.84 23.26 -23.72
C ALA A 154 5.16 22.96 -24.47
N GLY A 155 5.46 21.68 -24.63
CA GLY A 155 6.64 21.21 -25.39
C GLY A 155 6.69 19.69 -25.55
N GLY A 156 5.54 19.01 -25.68
CA GLY A 156 5.50 17.59 -26.03
C GLY A 156 5.64 17.40 -27.54
N LEU A 157 6.39 16.38 -27.97
CA LEU A 157 6.66 15.98 -29.36
C LEU A 157 5.40 15.55 -30.18
N GLY A 158 4.20 15.92 -29.74
CA GLY A 158 2.94 15.67 -30.44
C GLY A 158 2.57 16.86 -31.31
N GLY A 159 2.97 16.82 -32.58
CA GLY A 159 2.48 17.75 -33.58
C GLY A 159 0.95 17.80 -33.58
N ALA A 160 0.41 19.01 -33.51
CA ALA A 160 -1.00 19.30 -33.57
C ALA A 160 -1.53 19.00 -34.99
N ASN A 161 -1.95 17.76 -35.24
CA ASN A 161 -3.07 17.45 -36.12
C ASN A 161 -3.45 15.97 -36.00
N GLY A 162 -4.74 15.75 -35.78
CA GLY A 162 -5.32 14.44 -35.56
C GLY A 162 -5.18 13.52 -36.76
N SER A 163 -4.39 12.48 -36.58
CA SER A 163 -4.55 11.14 -37.14
C SER A 163 -3.71 10.25 -36.23
N GLY A 164 -4.15 9.01 -35.97
CA GLY A 164 -3.50 8.12 -35.01
C GLY A 164 -1.98 8.02 -35.21
N SER A 165 -1.24 7.61 -34.18
CA SER A 165 0.22 7.43 -34.22
C SER A 165 0.65 6.68 -35.48
N THR A 166 0.95 7.42 -36.55
CA THR A 166 1.36 6.87 -37.84
C THR A 166 2.87 7.00 -37.84
N GLY A 167 3.55 5.87 -37.61
CA GLY A 167 4.97 5.77 -37.94
C GLY A 167 5.13 6.15 -39.41
N ALA A 168 6.08 7.04 -39.72
CA ALA A 168 6.21 7.71 -41.01
C ALA A 168 6.70 6.82 -42.17
N GLY A 169 6.25 5.56 -42.26
CA GLY A 169 6.61 4.65 -43.34
C GLY A 169 6.00 3.25 -43.24
N GLU A 170 5.90 2.57 -44.38
CA GLU A 170 5.46 1.17 -44.51
C GLU A 170 6.54 0.14 -44.12
N ASP A 171 7.75 0.59 -43.78
CA ASP A 171 8.85 -0.29 -43.42
C ASP A 171 8.60 -1.02 -42.09
N ARG A 172 9.29 -2.14 -41.90
CA ARG A 172 9.09 -3.01 -40.73
C ARG A 172 9.36 -2.28 -39.41
N ASN A 173 10.32 -1.37 -39.37
CA ASN A 173 10.66 -0.65 -38.16
C ASN A 173 9.60 0.39 -37.84
N SER A 174 9.10 1.12 -38.84
CA SER A 174 8.00 2.06 -38.66
C SER A 174 6.69 1.38 -38.25
N LYS A 175 6.37 0.21 -38.79
CA LYS A 175 5.22 -0.60 -38.34
C LYS A 175 5.38 -1.08 -36.90
N PHE A 176 6.58 -1.50 -36.51
CA PHE A 176 6.87 -1.88 -35.13
C PHE A 176 6.71 -0.69 -34.18
N LEU A 177 7.22 0.48 -34.55
CA LEU A 177 7.10 1.69 -33.74
C LEU A 177 5.64 2.16 -33.63
N ALA A 178 4.85 2.10 -34.71
CA ALA A 178 3.43 2.42 -34.69
C ALA A 178 2.62 1.41 -33.83
N ALA A 179 2.95 0.12 -33.91
CA ALA A 179 2.33 -0.89 -33.06
C ALA A 179 2.71 -0.70 -31.58
N ALA A 180 3.98 -0.45 -31.30
CA ALA A 180 4.48 -0.22 -29.94
C ALA A 180 3.91 1.05 -29.31
N SER A 181 3.78 2.14 -30.08
CA SER A 181 3.16 3.39 -29.62
C SER A 181 1.66 3.23 -29.35
N SER A 182 0.95 2.48 -30.21
CA SER A 182 -0.48 2.20 -30.01
C SER A 182 -0.77 1.30 -28.80
N LEU A 183 0.21 0.50 -28.36
CA LEU A 183 0.06 -0.37 -27.19
C LEU A 183 -0.03 0.43 -25.89
N ALA A 184 0.62 1.59 -25.84
CA ALA A 184 0.62 2.49 -24.68
C ALA A 184 -0.66 3.32 -24.53
N ASP A 185 -1.47 3.46 -25.59
CA ASP A 185 -2.69 4.29 -25.59
C ASP A 185 -3.92 3.57 -25.00
N ARG A 186 -3.77 2.32 -24.56
CA ARG A 186 -4.86 1.60 -23.88
C ARG A 186 -5.00 2.08 -22.44
N GLY A 187 -5.76 3.16 -22.26
CA GLY A 187 -6.20 3.59 -20.93
C GLY A 187 -7.09 2.53 -20.28
N ALA A 188 -6.73 2.08 -19.09
CA ALA A 188 -7.58 1.24 -18.25
C ALA A 188 -8.22 2.10 -17.16
N LYS A 189 -9.55 2.02 -17.03
CA LYS A 189 -10.29 2.70 -15.96
C LYS A 189 -10.86 1.63 -15.03
N ALA A 190 -10.30 1.53 -13.83
CA ALA A 190 -10.88 0.68 -12.80
C ALA A 190 -12.21 1.27 -12.34
N THR A 191 -13.29 0.49 -12.44
CA THR A 191 -14.61 0.87 -11.94
C THR A 191 -15.13 -0.19 -10.98
N GLN A 192 -15.86 0.25 -9.96
CA GLN A 192 -16.50 -0.66 -9.01
C GLN A 192 -17.84 -1.16 -9.59
N LEU A 193 -18.01 -2.48 -9.66
CA LEU A 193 -19.28 -3.11 -10.06
C LEU A 193 -20.33 -2.92 -8.96
N LYS A 194 -21.44 -2.28 -9.29
CA LYS A 194 -22.46 -1.84 -8.30
C LYS A 194 -23.46 -2.92 -7.91
N ARG A 195 -23.66 -3.95 -8.74
CA ARG A 195 -24.62 -5.04 -8.52
C ARG A 195 -23.94 -6.40 -8.61
N ILE A 196 -23.17 -6.75 -7.58
CA ILE A 196 -22.55 -8.08 -7.46
C ILE A 196 -23.58 -9.16 -7.07
N ASP A 197 -24.74 -8.74 -6.56
CA ASP A 197 -25.86 -9.59 -6.12
C ASP A 197 -26.57 -10.28 -7.30
N ALA A 198 -26.53 -9.67 -8.47
CA ALA A 198 -27.26 -10.13 -9.65
C ALA A 198 -26.39 -10.19 -10.92
N LEU A 199 -25.07 -10.20 -10.75
CA LEU A 199 -24.12 -10.29 -11.84
C LEU A 199 -23.20 -11.49 -11.60
N ILE A 200 -23.19 -12.42 -12.55
CA ILE A 200 -22.19 -13.48 -12.62
C ILE A 200 -21.06 -12.94 -13.49
N PRO A 201 -19.86 -12.67 -12.94
CA PRO A 201 -18.78 -12.09 -13.72
C PRO A 201 -18.30 -13.06 -14.80
N GLU A 202 -17.79 -12.51 -15.90
CA GLU A 202 -17.16 -13.30 -16.95
C GLU A 202 -16.03 -14.17 -16.39
N GLY A 203 -15.91 -15.41 -16.88
CA GLY A 203 -14.96 -16.39 -16.36
C GLY A 203 -15.45 -17.21 -15.16
N THR A 204 -16.67 -16.97 -14.65
CA THR A 204 -17.27 -17.84 -13.63
C THR A 204 -17.63 -19.19 -14.24
N LEU A 205 -17.12 -20.28 -13.64
CA LEU A 205 -17.46 -21.65 -14.02
C LEU A 205 -18.74 -22.10 -13.30
N ILE A 206 -19.74 -22.55 -14.06
CA ILE A 206 -20.97 -23.14 -13.53
C ILE A 206 -20.81 -24.67 -13.60
N PRO A 207 -20.74 -25.38 -12.45
CA PRO A 207 -20.65 -26.84 -12.47
C PRO A 207 -21.93 -27.43 -13.05
N GLY A 208 -21.77 -28.38 -13.97
CA GLY A 208 -22.84 -29.16 -14.60
C GLY A 208 -22.89 -30.60 -14.11
#